data_AF-A0A3D5KKN6-F1
#
_entry.id   AF-A0A3D5KKN6-F1
#
_cell.length_a   1.000
_cell.length_b   1.000
_cell.length_c   1.000
_cell.angle_alpha   90.00
_cell.angle_beta   90.00
_cell.angle_gamma   90.00
#
_symmetry.space_group_name_H-M   'P 1'
#
loop_
_entity.id
_entity.type
_entity.pdbx_description
1 polymer ?
#
loop_
_entity_poly.entity_id
_entity_poly.type
_entity_poly.pdbx_seq_one_letter_code
_entity_poly.pdbx_strand_id
1 'polypeptide(L)'
;MQTLQSLDYTVLLVYFVIVSIYGYWIYNKKKNLAADSGDFFLAKGTLTWWAIGASLISSNISAEQMTGMSGSGFKLGLAISSYEWMAALTLIIVAVFFMPVYLKNKIYTMPQFLHERYNSKVAMIMAVFWLLLYIVVNLLSILYLGAIAVSGITGWSFMLCVFILAIASVFIALGGMEVVGYT
;
A
#
# COMPACT_ATOMS: atom_id res chain seq x y z
N MET A 1 7.93 -17.99 -26.26
CA MET A 1 7.77 -16.88 -25.29
C MET A 1 7.80 -15.60 -26.10
N GLN A 2 6.70 -14.85 -26.15
CA GLN A 2 6.67 -13.55 -26.84
C GLN A 2 7.51 -12.58 -26.01
N THR A 3 8.64 -12.15 -26.55
CA THR A 3 9.45 -11.09 -25.96
C THR A 3 8.72 -9.77 -26.13
N LEU A 4 8.71 -8.95 -25.08
CA LEU A 4 8.16 -7.59 -25.12
C LEU A 4 8.65 -6.84 -26.36
N GLN A 5 7.73 -6.20 -27.08
CA GLN A 5 8.07 -5.41 -28.25
C GLN A 5 8.78 -4.12 -27.79
N SER A 6 9.59 -3.53 -28.66
CA SER A 6 10.25 -2.25 -28.38
C SER A 6 9.27 -1.13 -28.03
N LEU A 7 8.04 -1.21 -28.53
CA LEU A 7 6.94 -0.32 -28.18
C LEU A 7 6.50 -0.47 -26.71
N ASP A 8 6.47 -1.68 -26.16
CA ASP A 8 6.06 -1.93 -24.76
C ASP A 8 7.05 -1.29 -23.78
N TYR A 9 8.35 -1.42 -24.05
CA TYR A 9 9.39 -0.75 -23.27
C TYR A 9 9.30 0.77 -23.35
N THR A 10 8.92 1.30 -24.52
CA THR A 10 8.76 2.75 -24.72
C THR A 10 7.59 3.27 -23.89
N VAL A 11 6.44 2.58 -23.89
CA VAL A 11 5.28 2.94 -23.07
C VAL A 11 5.61 2.88 -21.59
N LEU A 12 6.31 1.84 -21.15
CA LEU A 12 6.75 1.70 -19.76
C LEU A 12 7.69 2.84 -19.33
N LEU A 13 8.64 3.21 -20.18
CA LEU A 13 9.56 4.33 -19.91
C LEU A 13 8.79 5.66 -19.81
N VAL A 14 7.87 5.92 -20.75
CA VAL A 14 7.03 7.13 -20.73
C VAL A 14 6.18 7.19 -19.45
N TYR A 15 5.60 6.07 -19.03
CA TYR A 15 4.85 5.98 -17.78
C TYR A 15 5.71 6.37 -16.57
N PHE A 16 6.90 5.78 -16.43
CA PHE A 16 7.83 6.11 -15.33
C PHE A 16 8.25 7.59 -15.35
N VAL A 17 8.47 8.16 -16.54
CA VAL A 17 8.81 9.58 -16.68
C VAL A 17 7.66 10.48 -16.24
N ILE A 18 6.43 10.20 -16.66
CA ILE A 18 5.25 10.99 -16.28
C ILE A 18 5.05 10.95 -14.75
N VAL A 19 5.08 9.75 -14.15
CA VAL A 19 4.91 9.59 -12.70
C VAL A 19 6.04 10.30 -11.93
N SER A 20 7.29 10.18 -12.40
CA SER A 20 8.44 10.85 -11.76
C SER A 20 8.34 12.38 -11.87
N ILE A 21 7.95 12.91 -13.03
CA ILE A 21 7.74 14.36 -13.22
C ILE A 21 6.60 14.86 -12.34
N TYR A 22 5.49 14.12 -12.28
CA TYR A 22 4.33 14.49 -11.47
C TYR A 22 4.66 14.48 -9.98
N GLY A 23 5.34 13.43 -9.50
CA GLY A 23 5.85 13.33 -8.13
C GLY A 23 6.81 14.46 -7.80
N TYR A 24 7.77 14.76 -8.69
CA TYR A 24 8.71 15.87 -8.52
C TYR A 24 8.02 17.25 -8.53
N TRP A 25 7.03 17.45 -9.40
CA TRP A 25 6.26 18.69 -9.48
C TRP A 25 5.45 18.95 -8.20
N ILE A 26 4.78 17.93 -7.66
CA ILE A 26 4.07 18.03 -6.38
C ILE A 26 5.05 18.30 -5.24
N TYR A 27 6.18 17.57 -5.21
CA TYR A 27 7.23 17.76 -4.21
C TYR A 27 7.72 19.22 -4.21
N ASN A 28 8.03 19.79 -5.38
CA ASN A 28 8.48 21.18 -5.49
C ASN A 28 7.37 22.19 -5.17
N LYS A 29 6.12 21.91 -5.55
CA LYS A 29 4.97 22.78 -5.24
C LYS A 29 4.73 22.89 -3.74
N LYS A 30 4.90 21.78 -3.00
CA LYS A 30 4.75 21.75 -1.54
C LYS A 30 5.99 22.22 -0.77
N LYS A 31 7.20 22.09 -1.33
CA LYS A 31 8.40 22.72 -0.76
C LYS A 31 8.29 24.26 -0.72
N ASN A 32 7.59 24.86 -1.68
CA ASN A 32 7.24 26.29 -1.68
C ASN A 32 6.11 26.66 -0.71
N LEU A 33 5.42 25.68 -0.11
CA LEU A 33 4.38 25.81 0.92
C LEU A 33 4.90 25.37 2.30
N ALA A 34 6.21 25.45 2.54
CA ALA A 34 6.79 25.17 3.84
C ALA A 34 6.42 26.28 4.85
N ALA A 35 5.26 26.15 5.50
CA ALA A 35 4.96 26.89 6.73
C ALA A 35 3.88 26.27 7.63
N ASP A 36 3.19 25.18 7.26
CA ASP A 36 2.24 24.61 8.21
C ASP A 36 2.15 23.08 8.15
N SER A 37 2.84 22.45 9.09
CA SER A 37 2.60 21.08 9.53
C SER A 37 1.13 20.83 9.96
N GLY A 38 0.33 21.88 10.10
CA GLY A 38 -1.12 21.82 10.24
C GLY A 38 -1.85 21.34 8.99
N ASP A 39 -1.48 21.76 7.77
CA ASP A 39 -2.28 21.51 6.55
C ASP A 39 -2.31 20.06 6.09
N PHE A 40 -1.29 19.27 6.43
CA PHE A 40 -1.28 17.82 6.17
C PHE A 40 -2.30 17.07 7.06
N PHE A 41 -2.58 17.62 8.25
CA PHE A 41 -3.57 17.10 9.19
C PHE A 41 -4.92 17.84 9.13
N LEU A 42 -4.97 19.05 8.54
CA LEU A 42 -6.17 19.88 8.35
C LEU A 42 -6.99 19.53 7.09
N ALA A 43 -6.64 18.45 6.39
CA ALA A 43 -7.63 17.70 5.59
C ALA A 43 -8.70 17.01 6.48
N LYS A 44 -8.71 17.28 7.80
CA LYS A 44 -9.79 16.98 8.74
C LYS A 44 -11.08 17.72 8.36
N GLY A 45 -11.79 17.21 7.35
CA GLY A 45 -13.20 17.53 7.11
C GLY A 45 -13.62 17.76 5.66
N THR A 46 -12.69 17.87 4.71
CA THR A 46 -13.01 18.20 3.30
C THR A 46 -12.87 17.03 2.34
N LEU A 47 -12.36 15.89 2.79
CA LEU A 47 -12.29 14.67 2.00
C LEU A 47 -13.71 14.12 1.80
N THR A 48 -14.14 14.06 0.54
CA THR A 48 -15.43 13.51 0.15
C THR A 48 -15.48 12.01 0.46
N TRP A 49 -16.68 11.51 0.78
CA TRP A 49 -16.88 10.10 1.16
C TRP A 49 -16.34 9.11 0.12
N TRP A 50 -16.47 9.44 -1.17
CA TRP A 50 -15.98 8.61 -2.27
C TRP A 50 -14.44 8.62 -2.36
N ALA A 51 -13.78 9.74 -2.02
CA ALA A 51 -12.32 9.82 -1.99
C ALA A 51 -11.75 8.98 -0.84
N ILE A 52 -12.40 9.00 0.33
CA ILE A 52 -12.03 8.17 1.47
C ILE A 52 -12.18 6.68 1.12
N GLY A 53 -13.31 6.29 0.52
CA GLY A 53 -13.54 4.92 0.09
C GLY A 53 -12.52 4.45 -0.95
N ALA A 54 -12.25 5.26 -1.97
CA ALA A 54 -11.25 4.95 -2.99
C ALA A 54 -9.84 4.79 -2.40
N SER A 55 -9.45 5.67 -1.47
CA SER A 55 -8.15 5.56 -0.78
C SER A 55 -8.06 4.28 0.07
N LEU A 56 -9.12 3.91 0.80
CA LEU A 56 -9.13 2.68 1.60
C LEU A 56 -8.96 1.43 0.74
N ILE A 57 -9.63 1.35 -0.41
CA ILE A 57 -9.46 0.24 -1.35
C ILE A 57 -8.08 0.29 -1.99
N SER A 58 -7.63 1.45 -2.47
CA SER A 58 -6.31 1.64 -3.08
C SER A 58 -5.18 1.18 -2.17
N SER A 59 -5.26 1.51 -0.87
CA SER A 59 -4.26 1.10 0.13
C SER A 59 -4.26 -0.40 0.42
N ASN A 60 -5.32 -1.13 0.05
CA ASN A 60 -5.41 -2.57 0.22
C ASN A 60 -4.96 -3.35 -1.03
N ILE A 61 -4.98 -2.73 -2.21
CA ILE A 61 -4.54 -3.37 -3.46
C ILE A 61 -3.01 -3.38 -3.51
N SER A 62 -2.45 -4.57 -3.71
CA SER A 62 -1.00 -4.80 -3.82
C SER A 62 -0.70 -5.88 -4.85
N ALA A 63 0.59 -6.09 -5.16
CA ALA A 63 1.03 -7.16 -6.06
C ALA A 63 0.52 -8.55 -5.63
N GLU A 64 0.32 -8.75 -4.34
CA GLU A 64 -0.31 -9.96 -3.78
C GLU A 64 -1.73 -10.17 -4.31
N GLN A 65 -2.52 -9.11 -4.39
CA GLN A 65 -3.88 -9.18 -4.90
C GLN A 65 -3.91 -9.49 -6.40
N MET A 66 -3.03 -8.87 -7.18
CA MET A 66 -3.01 -9.06 -8.63
C MET A 66 -2.44 -10.43 -9.03
N THR A 67 -1.34 -10.87 -8.43
CA THR A 67 -0.67 -12.12 -8.84
C THR A 67 -1.05 -13.29 -7.96
N GLY A 68 -1.14 -13.08 -6.64
CA GLY A 68 -1.49 -14.10 -5.66
C GLY A 68 -2.96 -14.52 -5.78
N MET A 69 -3.91 -13.58 -5.69
CA MET A 69 -5.33 -13.95 -5.79
C MET A 69 -5.72 -14.46 -7.17
N SER A 70 -5.15 -13.94 -8.27
CA SER A 70 -5.38 -14.53 -9.59
C SER A 70 -4.84 -15.96 -9.70
N GLY A 71 -3.70 -16.27 -9.08
CA GLY A 71 -3.17 -17.63 -8.97
C GLY A 71 -4.09 -18.56 -8.16
N SER A 72 -4.62 -18.07 -7.03
CA SER A 72 -5.62 -18.79 -6.25
C SER A 72 -6.94 -18.96 -7.02
N GLY A 73 -7.37 -17.96 -7.78
CA GLY A 73 -8.55 -18.01 -8.65
C GLY A 73 -8.42 -19.04 -9.78
N PHE A 74 -7.22 -19.25 -10.31
CA PHE A 74 -6.97 -20.33 -11.28
C PHE A 74 -7.18 -21.72 -10.67
N LYS A 75 -6.82 -21.91 -9.39
CA LYS A 75 -6.94 -23.21 -8.69
C LYS A 75 -8.30 -23.44 -8.04
N LEU A 76 -8.85 -22.41 -7.40
CA LEU A 76 -10.06 -22.47 -6.56
C LEU A 76 -11.29 -21.82 -7.23
N GLY A 77 -11.12 -21.18 -8.38
CA GLY A 77 -12.19 -20.48 -9.08
C GLY A 77 -12.70 -19.26 -8.28
N LEU A 78 -14.00 -19.01 -8.39
CA LEU A 78 -14.68 -17.89 -7.74
C LEU A 78 -14.69 -17.98 -6.21
N ALA A 79 -14.38 -19.14 -5.62
CA ALA A 79 -14.40 -19.33 -4.18
C ALA A 79 -13.47 -18.36 -3.44
N ILE A 80 -12.35 -17.97 -4.06
CA ILE A 80 -11.40 -17.00 -3.47
C ILE A 80 -12.03 -15.61 -3.25
N SER A 81 -13.02 -15.22 -4.06
CA SER A 81 -13.73 -13.94 -3.92
C SER A 81 -14.55 -13.84 -2.64
N SER A 82 -14.79 -14.96 -1.94
CA SER A 82 -15.42 -14.97 -0.62
C SER A 82 -14.64 -14.13 0.40
N TYR A 83 -13.31 -14.04 0.28
CA TYR A 83 -12.49 -13.17 1.12
C TYR A 83 -12.92 -11.70 0.99
N GLU A 84 -13.10 -11.22 -0.24
CA GLU A 84 -13.51 -9.83 -0.52
C GLU A 84 -14.95 -9.56 -0.06
N TRP A 85 -15.87 -10.50 -0.29
CA TRP A 85 -17.26 -10.35 0.13
C TRP A 85 -17.40 -10.29 1.66
N MET A 86 -16.65 -11.15 2.38
CA MET A 86 -16.60 -11.09 3.84
C MET A 86 -15.89 -9.84 4.36
N ALA A 87 -14.85 -9.36 3.66
CA ALA A 87 -14.16 -8.13 4.01
C ALA A 87 -15.10 -6.92 3.92
N ALA A 88 -15.90 -6.81 2.84
CA ALA A 88 -16.88 -5.75 2.67
C ALA A 88 -17.91 -5.70 3.82
N LEU A 89 -18.46 -6.86 4.20
CA LEU A 89 -19.39 -6.95 5.33
C LEU A 89 -18.72 -6.55 6.64
N THR A 90 -17.49 -7.03 6.86
CA THR A 90 -16.70 -6.72 8.07
C THR A 90 -16.41 -5.23 8.17
N LEU A 91 -16.09 -4.57 7.05
CA LEU A 91 -15.86 -3.12 7.02
C LEU A 91 -17.10 -2.32 7.44
N ILE A 92 -18.30 -2.77 7.09
CA ILE A 92 -19.56 -2.14 7.56
C ILE A 92 -19.67 -2.27 9.08
N ILE A 93 -19.38 -3.45 9.63
CA ILE A 93 -19.40 -3.68 11.09
C ILE A 93 -18.37 -2.77 11.79
N VAL A 94 -17.15 -2.70 11.26
CA VAL A 94 -16.09 -1.83 11.80
C VAL A 94 -16.52 -0.36 11.73
N ALA A 95 -17.11 0.08 10.62
CA ALA A 95 -17.56 1.46 10.44
C ALA A 95 -18.68 1.85 11.43
N VAL A 96 -19.64 0.95 11.69
CA VAL A 96 -20.78 1.24 12.57
C VAL A 96 -20.43 1.11 14.05
N PHE A 97 -19.68 0.07 14.43
CA PHE A 97 -19.45 -0.25 15.85
C PHE A 97 -18.11 0.24 16.38
N PHE A 98 -17.04 0.13 15.59
CA PHE A 98 -15.69 0.45 16.06
C PHE A 98 -15.33 1.91 15.80
N MET A 99 -15.61 2.44 14.61
CA MET A 99 -15.24 3.81 14.24
C MET A 99 -15.73 4.88 15.23
N PRO A 100 -16.97 4.84 15.76
CA PRO A 100 -17.43 5.84 16.73
C PRO A 100 -16.59 5.86 18.02
N VAL A 101 -16.12 4.68 18.46
CA VAL A 101 -15.28 4.56 19.67
C VAL A 101 -13.90 5.17 19.45
N TYR A 102 -13.29 4.90 18.29
CA TYR A 102 -11.96 5.41 17.96
C TYR A 102 -11.96 6.93 17.81
N LEU A 103 -12.98 7.47 17.14
CA LEU A 103 -13.14 8.92 16.96
C LEU A 103 -13.45 9.63 18.29
N LYS A 104 -14.32 9.07 19.14
CA LYS A 104 -14.67 9.66 20.44
C LYS A 104 -13.47 9.73 21.39
N ASN A 105 -12.63 8.70 21.39
CA ASN A 105 -11.44 8.61 22.25
C ASN A 105 -10.18 9.22 21.61
N LYS A 106 -10.28 9.80 20.39
CA LYS A 106 -9.14 10.38 19.65
C LYS A 106 -7.97 9.40 19.49
N ILE A 107 -8.29 8.15 19.20
CA ILE A 107 -7.31 7.08 18.98
C ILE A 107 -6.95 7.04 17.50
N TYR A 108 -5.67 7.21 17.19
CA TYR A 108 -5.19 7.33 15.81
C TYR A 108 -4.42 6.09 15.33
N THR A 109 -3.88 5.29 16.25
CA THR A 109 -3.10 4.09 15.90
C THR A 109 -3.55 2.87 16.70
N MET A 110 -3.36 1.68 16.15
CA MET A 110 -3.75 0.44 16.81
C MET A 110 -2.93 0.15 18.09
N PRO A 111 -1.60 0.39 18.14
CA PRO A 111 -0.86 0.29 19.39
C PRO A 111 -1.32 1.29 20.45
N GLN A 112 -1.70 2.51 20.06
CA GLN A 112 -2.26 3.51 20.98
C GLN A 112 -3.59 3.02 21.60
N PHE A 113 -4.46 2.38 20.81
CA PHE A 113 -5.69 1.76 21.33
C PHE A 113 -5.39 0.77 22.46
N LEU A 114 -4.42 -0.13 22.24
CA LEU A 114 -4.04 -1.13 23.24
C LEU A 114 -3.35 -0.53 24.45
N HIS A 115 -2.62 0.57 24.26
CA HIS A 115 -1.98 1.29 25.35
C HIS A 115 -3.01 1.89 26.31
N GLU A 116 -4.03 2.58 25.77
CA GLU A 116 -5.10 3.16 26.59
C GLU A 116 -6.04 2.10 27.19
N ARG A 117 -6.30 1.01 26.46
CA ARG A 117 -7.24 -0.01 26.93
C ARG A 117 -6.64 -0.99 27.94
N TYR A 118 -5.36 -1.34 27.79
CA TYR A 118 -4.70 -2.38 28.58
C TYR A 118 -3.46 -1.83 29.30
N ASN A 119 -2.31 -1.79 28.63
CA ASN A 119 -1.05 -1.28 29.18
C ASN A 119 0.01 -1.09 28.07
N SER A 120 1.11 -0.43 28.41
CA SER A 120 2.24 -0.20 27.50
C SER A 120 2.93 -1.48 27.03
N LYS A 121 2.97 -2.53 27.85
CA LYS A 121 3.62 -3.81 27.48
C LYS A 121 2.90 -4.50 26.32
N VAL A 122 1.56 -4.57 26.36
CA VAL A 122 0.74 -5.16 25.28
C VAL A 122 0.86 -4.34 24.00
N ALA A 123 0.86 -3.01 24.10
CA ALA A 123 1.08 -2.14 22.95
C ALA A 123 2.46 -2.38 22.28
N MET A 124 3.52 -2.54 23.08
CA MET A 124 4.86 -2.81 22.57
C MET A 124 4.97 -4.18 21.90
N ILE A 125 4.40 -5.23 22.52
CA ILE A 125 4.33 -6.57 21.92
C ILE A 125 3.62 -6.52 20.57
N MET A 126 2.48 -5.83 20.49
CA MET A 126 1.72 -5.68 19.26
C MET A 126 2.54 -4.93 18.19
N ALA A 127 3.22 -3.85 18.55
CA ALA A 127 4.04 -3.08 17.62
C ALA A 127 5.20 -3.92 17.05
N VAL A 128 5.91 -4.67 17.90
CA VAL A 128 7.01 -5.56 17.47
C VAL A 128 6.48 -6.67 16.57
N PHE A 129 5.36 -7.30 16.95
CA PHE A 129 4.73 -8.34 16.14
C PHE A 129 4.31 -7.82 14.76
N TRP A 130 3.65 -6.67 14.70
CA TRP A 130 3.27 -6.05 13.43
C TRP A 130 4.47 -5.68 12.56
N LEU A 131 5.53 -5.13 13.16
CA LEU A 131 6.74 -4.78 12.44
C LEU A 131 7.40 -6.03 11.83
N LEU A 132 7.49 -7.12 12.59
CA LEU A 132 8.00 -8.39 12.08
C LEU A 132 7.10 -8.96 10.98
N LEU A 133 5.78 -8.91 11.13
CA LEU A 133 4.84 -9.39 10.13
C LEU A 133 4.91 -8.58 8.83
N TYR A 134 5.13 -7.26 8.91
CA TYR A 134 5.33 -6.43 7.73
C TYR A 134 6.63 -6.74 7.01
N ILE A 135 7.74 -6.94 7.73
CA ILE A 135 9.05 -7.22 7.13
C ILE A 135 9.11 -8.65 6.58
N VAL A 136 8.67 -9.64 7.36
CA VAL A 136 8.87 -11.06 7.05
C VAL A 136 7.80 -11.60 6.11
N VAL A 137 6.56 -11.12 6.22
CA VAL A 137 5.47 -11.65 5.39
C VAL A 137 5.16 -10.69 4.26
N ASN A 138 4.76 -9.46 4.57
CA ASN A 138 4.23 -8.55 3.55
C ASN A 138 5.31 -8.13 2.54
N LEU A 139 6.45 -7.62 3.03
CA LEU A 139 7.51 -7.14 2.14
C LEU A 139 8.06 -8.27 1.26
N LEU A 140 8.29 -9.45 1.83
CA LEU A 140 8.77 -10.61 1.09
C LEU A 140 7.73 -11.11 0.08
N SER A 141 6.45 -11.21 0.45
CA SER A 141 5.37 -11.62 -0.46
C SER A 141 5.21 -10.65 -1.62
N ILE A 142 5.22 -9.34 -1.37
CA ILE A 142 5.10 -8.31 -2.41
C ILE A 142 6.28 -8.39 -3.39
N LEU A 143 7.51 -8.50 -2.89
CA LEU A 143 8.71 -8.63 -3.74
C LEU A 143 8.68 -9.94 -4.54
N TYR A 144 8.31 -11.06 -3.92
CA TYR A 144 8.25 -12.36 -4.58
C TYR A 144 7.19 -12.40 -5.68
N LEU A 145 5.95 -12.03 -5.35
CA LEU A 145 4.84 -12.04 -6.30
C LEU A 145 5.02 -10.99 -7.40
N GLY A 146 5.54 -9.81 -7.05
CA GLY A 146 5.93 -8.80 -8.02
C GLY A 146 7.01 -9.29 -8.98
N ALA A 147 8.05 -9.96 -8.47
CA ALA A 147 9.11 -10.50 -9.32
C ALA A 147 8.63 -11.65 -10.23
N ILE A 148 7.70 -12.49 -9.77
CA ILE A 148 7.05 -13.49 -10.62
C ILE A 148 6.29 -12.82 -11.76
N ALA A 149 5.50 -11.79 -11.46
CA ALA A 149 4.74 -11.06 -12.47
C ALA A 149 5.66 -10.44 -13.53
N VAL A 150 6.70 -9.72 -13.08
CA VAL A 150 7.65 -9.06 -13.99
C VAL A 150 8.46 -10.08 -14.79
N SER A 151 8.95 -11.16 -14.16
CA SER A 151 9.70 -12.22 -14.84
C SER A 151 8.84 -12.94 -15.88
N GLY A 152 7.57 -13.21 -15.57
CA GLY A 152 6.62 -13.83 -16.50
C GLY A 152 6.32 -12.97 -17.74
N ILE A 153 6.32 -11.64 -17.61
CA ILE A 153 6.04 -10.70 -18.70
C ILE A 153 7.30 -10.41 -19.53
N THR A 154 8.43 -10.17 -18.87
CA THR A 154 9.69 -9.73 -19.51
C THR A 154 10.55 -10.90 -20.01
N GLY A 155 10.37 -12.10 -19.45
CA GLY A 155 11.28 -13.23 -19.64
C GLY A 155 12.64 -13.07 -18.94
N TRP A 156 12.82 -12.02 -18.12
CA TRP A 156 14.05 -11.82 -17.36
C TRP A 156 14.18 -12.84 -16.23
N SER A 157 15.42 -13.11 -15.81
CA SER A 157 15.65 -14.02 -14.68
C SER A 157 14.98 -13.47 -13.41
N PHE A 158 14.30 -14.34 -12.68
CA PHE A 158 13.62 -13.99 -11.43
C PHE A 158 14.51 -13.21 -10.46
N MET A 159 15.78 -13.63 -10.30
CA MET A 159 16.74 -12.97 -9.41
C MET A 159 16.98 -11.50 -9.78
N LEU A 160 17.12 -11.20 -11.08
CA LEU A 160 17.28 -9.82 -11.55
C LEU A 160 16.03 -8.97 -11.26
N CYS A 161 14.83 -9.52 -11.46
CA CYS A 161 13.59 -8.83 -11.14
C CYS A 161 13.48 -8.51 -9.63
N VAL A 162 13.84 -9.46 -8.77
CA VAL A 162 13.88 -9.25 -7.32
C VAL A 162 14.86 -8.13 -6.95
N PHE A 163 16.07 -8.13 -7.50
CA PHE A 163 17.07 -7.09 -7.21
C PHE A 163 16.58 -5.69 -7.63
N ILE A 164 15.99 -5.56 -8.82
CA ILE A 164 15.49 -4.27 -9.31
C ILE A 164 14.36 -3.76 -8.40
N LEU A 165 13.40 -4.63 -8.03
CA LEU A 165 12.30 -4.26 -7.14
C LEU A 165 12.78 -3.92 -5.72
N ALA A 166 13.78 -4.64 -5.20
CA ALA A 166 14.36 -4.36 -3.89
C ALA A 166 15.12 -3.02 -3.87
N ILE A 167 15.85 -2.69 -4.94
CA ILE A 167 16.51 -1.38 -5.05
C ILE A 167 15.46 -0.27 -5.14
N ALA A 168 14.42 -0.46 -5.95
CA ALA A 168 13.32 0.50 -6.07
C ALA A 168 12.60 0.72 -4.73
N SER A 169 12.34 -0.34 -3.96
CA SER A 169 11.69 -0.22 -2.65
C SER A 169 12.54 0.54 -1.64
N VAL A 170 13.87 0.36 -1.65
CA VAL A 170 14.80 1.15 -0.83
C VAL A 170 14.78 2.63 -1.23
N PHE A 171 14.80 2.93 -2.54
CA PHE A 171 14.71 4.32 -3.00
C PHE A 171 13.40 5.00 -2.58
N ILE A 172 12.28 4.29 -2.67
CA ILE A 172 10.97 4.80 -2.21
C ILE A 172 10.97 4.99 -0.69
N ALA A 173 11.54 4.05 0.06
CA ALA A 173 11.65 4.15 1.52
C ALA A 173 12.50 5.35 1.96
N LEU A 174 13.60 5.63 1.24
CA LEU A 174 14.45 6.81 1.48
C LEU A 174 13.76 8.13 1.12
N GLY A 175 12.78 8.11 0.22
CA GLY A 175 11.94 9.27 -0.12
C GLY A 175 11.02 9.73 1.02
N GLY A 176 10.83 8.93 2.07
CA GLY A 176 10.00 9.26 3.23
C GLY A 176 8.50 9.19 2.98
N MET A 177 7.69 9.38 4.04
CA MET A 177 6.21 9.31 3.97
C MET A 177 5.60 10.32 2.99
N GLU A 178 6.30 11.42 2.69
CA GLU A 178 5.83 12.41 1.72
C GLU A 178 5.81 11.85 0.30
N VAL A 179 6.83 11.09 -0.12
CA VAL A 179 6.90 10.55 -1.49
C VAL A 179 5.88 9.42 -1.70
N VAL A 180 5.70 8.55 -0.69
CA VAL A 180 4.78 7.40 -0.75
C VAL A 180 3.31 7.84 -0.87
N GLY A 181 2.93 9.01 -0.33
CA GLY A 181 1.57 9.52 -0.44
C GLY A 181 1.19 10.08 -1.82
N TYR A 182 2.16 10.32 -2.71
CA TYR A 182 1.93 10.98 -4.00
C TYR A 182 2.25 10.13 -5.23
N THR A 183 2.89 8.97 -5.05
CA THR A 183 3.15 7.96 -6.11
C THR A 183 2.05 6.91 -6.12
#